data_AF-V2WV03-F1
#
_entry.id   AF-V2WV03-F1
#
_cell.length_a   1.000
_cell.length_b   1.000
_cell.length_c   1.000
_cell.angle_alpha   90.00
_cell.angle_beta   90.00
_cell.angle_gamma   90.00
#
_symmetry.space_group_name_H-M   'P 1'
#
loop_
_entity.id
_entity.type
_entity.pdbx_description
1 polymer ?
#
loop_
_entity_poly.entity_id
_entity_poly.type
_entity_poly.pdbx_seq_one_letter_code
_entity_poly.pdbx_strand_id
1 'polypeptide(L)'
;MGNYHYIHPAFKYKIFALSLRTSQSTAARVLGVSQPMVSKLKKCVLNAAGYDEMVGSKRMGRPQKLDVFNIAFLEGCIEKTPDLELSELQQMLYDNCGLWVCEKTIENELKWGGFSQKHVMHPALECNEEQRMEWHTYM
;
A
#
# COMPACT_ATOMS: atom_id res chain seq x y z
N MET A 1 -12.00 -12.51 13.62
CA MET A 1 -11.09 -12.82 12.48
C MET A 1 -11.86 -13.69 11.50
N GLY A 2 -11.95 -13.29 10.22
CA GLY A 2 -12.69 -14.07 9.21
C GLY A 2 -11.74 -14.98 8.45
N ASN A 3 -12.03 -16.29 8.42
CA ASN A 3 -11.36 -17.25 7.53
C ASN A 3 -11.81 -17.02 6.08
N TYR A 4 -11.22 -16.03 5.43
CA TYR A 4 -11.41 -15.79 4.00
C TYR A 4 -10.49 -16.70 3.22
N HIS A 5 -10.95 -17.91 2.91
CA HIS A 5 -10.26 -18.75 1.92
C HIS A 5 -10.47 -18.14 0.53
N TYR A 6 -9.37 -17.92 -0.19
CA TYR A 6 -9.42 -17.51 -1.58
C TYR A 6 -10.13 -18.60 -2.39
N ILE A 7 -11.19 -18.20 -3.10
CA ILE A 7 -11.91 -19.08 -4.01
C ILE A 7 -11.55 -18.66 -5.43
N HIS A 8 -11.01 -19.61 -6.19
CA HIS A 8 -10.60 -19.36 -7.56
C HIS A 8 -11.78 -18.83 -8.40
N PRO A 9 -11.57 -17.81 -9.27
CA PRO A 9 -12.61 -17.23 -10.10
C PRO A 9 -13.37 -18.28 -10.91
N ALA A 10 -12.68 -19.20 -11.58
CA ALA A 10 -13.38 -20.26 -12.33
C ALA A 10 -14.36 -21.09 -11.47
N PHE A 11 -14.07 -21.26 -10.17
CA PHE A 11 -14.96 -21.97 -9.25
C PHE A 11 -16.15 -21.10 -8.83
N LYS A 12 -15.93 -19.79 -8.60
CA LYS A 12 -17.02 -18.82 -8.36
C LYS A 12 -18.00 -18.78 -9.54
N TYR A 13 -17.49 -18.82 -10.78
CA TYR A 13 -18.32 -18.86 -11.98
C TYR A 13 -19.18 -20.12 -12.01
N LYS A 14 -18.61 -21.30 -11.73
CA LYS A 14 -19.35 -22.56 -11.66
C LYS A 14 -20.48 -22.51 -10.62
N ILE A 15 -20.21 -21.95 -9.43
CA ILE A 15 -21.23 -21.75 -8.39
C ILE A 15 -22.35 -20.84 -8.90
N PHE A 16 -22.00 -19.70 -9.47
CA PHE A 16 -22.97 -18.75 -9.99
C PHE A 16 -23.83 -19.36 -11.10
N ALA A 17 -23.20 -19.91 -12.14
CA ALA A 17 -23.87 -20.50 -13.29
C ALA A 17 -24.83 -21.63 -12.90
N LEU A 18 -24.43 -22.49 -11.96
CA LEU A 18 -25.29 -23.56 -11.47
C LEU A 18 -26.47 -23.03 -10.62
N SER A 19 -26.25 -21.97 -9.84
CA SER A 19 -27.27 -21.32 -9.01
C SER A 19 -28.33 -20.55 -9.81
N LEU A 20 -28.10 -20.30 -11.10
CA LEU A 20 -29.09 -19.73 -12.00
C LEU A 20 -30.09 -20.78 -12.49
N ARG A 21 -29.66 -22.03 -12.63
CA ARG A 21 -30.46 -23.12 -13.20
C ARG A 21 -31.11 -24.02 -12.14
N THR A 22 -30.58 -24.02 -10.93
CA THR A 22 -31.00 -24.91 -9.85
C THR A 22 -31.25 -24.15 -8.55
N SER A 23 -31.92 -24.79 -7.60
CA SER A 23 -32.08 -24.26 -6.25
C SER A 23 -30.73 -24.13 -5.54
N GLN A 24 -30.62 -23.21 -4.57
CA GLN A 24 -29.37 -22.96 -3.84
C GLN A 24 -28.90 -24.19 -3.05
N SER A 25 -29.83 -24.97 -2.49
CA SER A 25 -29.52 -26.21 -1.76
C SER A 25 -28.98 -27.29 -2.70
N THR A 26 -29.55 -27.42 -3.90
CA THR A 26 -29.05 -28.33 -4.93
C THR A 26 -27.64 -27.93 -5.39
N ALA A 27 -27.42 -26.66 -5.71
CA ALA A 27 -26.11 -26.17 -6.13
C ALA A 27 -25.04 -26.36 -5.05
N ALA A 28 -25.38 -26.11 -3.80
CA ALA A 28 -24.52 -26.34 -2.64
C ALA A 28 -24.10 -27.81 -2.53
N ARG A 29 -25.06 -28.73 -2.62
CA ARG A 29 -24.82 -30.17 -2.57
C ARG A 29 -23.94 -30.67 -3.72
N VAL A 30 -24.19 -30.19 -4.94
CA VAL A 30 -23.45 -30.61 -6.14
C VAL A 30 -22.00 -30.12 -6.13
N LEU A 31 -21.76 -28.91 -5.64
CA LEU A 31 -20.42 -28.29 -5.67
C LEU A 31 -19.64 -28.48 -4.35
N GLY A 32 -20.21 -29.16 -3.36
CA GLY A 32 -19.57 -29.38 -2.06
C GLY A 32 -19.32 -28.09 -1.27
N VAL A 33 -20.18 -27.08 -1.45
CA VAL A 33 -20.06 -25.77 -0.77
C VAL A 33 -21.25 -25.53 0.15
N SER A 34 -21.10 -24.62 1.10
CA SER A 34 -22.20 -24.28 2.01
C SER A 34 -23.29 -23.47 1.28
N GLN A 35 -24.57 -23.73 1.60
CA GLN A 35 -25.69 -22.95 1.05
C GLN A 35 -25.55 -21.43 1.28
N PRO A 36 -25.09 -20.94 2.46
CA PRO A 36 -24.82 -19.52 2.67
C PRO A 36 -23.79 -18.95 1.69
N MET A 37 -22.79 -19.72 1.26
CA MET A 37 -21.80 -19.29 0.28
C MET A 37 -22.42 -19.09 -1.11
N VAL A 38 -23.28 -20.02 -1.55
CA VAL A 38 -24.03 -19.88 -2.81
C VAL A 38 -24.93 -18.64 -2.75
N SER A 39 -25.66 -18.44 -1.65
CA SER A 39 -26.55 -17.30 -1.45
C SER A 39 -25.78 -15.96 -1.46
N LYS A 40 -24.67 -15.88 -0.72
CA LYS A 40 -23.79 -14.69 -0.70
C LYS A 40 -23.23 -14.40 -2.08
N LEU A 41 -22.70 -15.40 -2.77
CA LEU A 41 -22.09 -15.22 -4.09
C LEU A 41 -23.12 -14.77 -5.12
N LYS A 42 -24.31 -15.39 -5.14
CA LYS A 42 -25.41 -14.97 -6.01
C LYS A 42 -25.84 -13.53 -5.73
N LYS A 43 -26.01 -13.14 -4.46
CA LYS A 43 -26.30 -11.75 -4.08
C LYS A 43 -25.20 -10.78 -4.51
N CYS A 44 -23.93 -11.13 -4.28
CA CYS A 44 -22.79 -10.29 -4.68
C CYS A 44 -22.74 -10.08 -6.19
N VAL A 45 -22.95 -11.12 -6.99
CA VAL A 45 -22.93 -11.01 -8.47
C VAL A 45 -24.13 -10.24 -9.00
N LEU A 46 -25.31 -10.38 -8.39
CA LEU A 46 -26.51 -9.63 -8.79
C LEU A 46 -26.45 -8.15 -8.36
N ASN A 47 -25.74 -7.85 -7.27
CA ASN A 47 -25.56 -6.48 -6.78
C ASN A 47 -24.39 -5.75 -7.47
N ALA A 48 -23.38 -6.49 -7.94
CA ALA A 48 -22.40 -5.96 -8.89
C ALA A 48 -23.06 -5.85 -10.28
N ALA A 49 -22.57 -5.01 -11.20
CA ALA A 49 -23.14 -4.95 -12.55
C ALA A 49 -22.81 -6.18 -13.41
N GLY A 50 -22.35 -7.26 -12.79
CA GLY A 50 -22.09 -8.55 -13.40
C GLY A 50 -21.05 -9.37 -12.66
N TYR A 51 -20.83 -10.59 -13.17
CA TYR A 51 -19.81 -11.50 -12.64
C TYR A 51 -18.39 -10.96 -12.82
N ASP A 52 -18.11 -10.31 -13.94
CA ASP A 52 -16.77 -9.78 -14.27
C ASP A 52 -16.34 -8.67 -13.30
N GLU A 53 -17.26 -7.80 -12.90
CA GLU A 53 -17.01 -6.79 -11.87
C GLU A 53 -16.78 -7.41 -10.48
N MET A 54 -17.51 -8.49 -10.16
CA MET A 54 -17.34 -9.21 -8.89
C MET A 54 -15.96 -9.87 -8.77
N VAL A 55 -15.41 -10.35 -9.89
CA VAL A 55 -14.05 -10.92 -9.96
C VAL A 55 -12.99 -9.81 -9.96
N GLY A 56 -13.26 -8.68 -10.61
CA GLY A 56 -12.36 -7.55 -10.75
C GLY A 56 -12.28 -6.62 -9.52
N SER A 57 -13.27 -6.66 -8.63
CA SER A 57 -13.28 -5.87 -7.40
C SER A 57 -12.20 -6.36 -6.41
N LYS A 58 -10.94 -6.00 -6.67
CA LYS A 58 -9.91 -5.92 -5.62
C LYS A 58 -10.52 -5.12 -4.48
N ARG A 59 -10.58 -5.72 -3.29
CA ARG A 59 -10.91 -4.94 -2.09
C ARG A 59 -9.96 -3.75 -2.10
N MET A 60 -10.50 -2.54 -2.25
CA MET A 60 -9.70 -1.34 -2.09
C MET A 60 -9.02 -1.49 -0.73
N GLY A 61 -7.70 -1.39 -0.73
CA GLY A 61 -6.93 -1.48 0.49
C GLY A 61 -7.38 -0.41 1.48
N ARG A 62 -6.72 -0.39 2.64
CA ARG A 62 -6.86 0.76 3.53
C ARG A 62 -6.55 2.03 2.71
N PRO A 63 -7.40 3.05 2.73
CA PRO A 63 -7.12 4.30 2.03
C PRO A 63 -5.74 4.82 2.50
N GLN A 64 -4.89 5.17 1.54
CA GLN A 64 -3.59 5.78 1.84
C GLN A 64 -3.83 7.08 2.59
N LYS A 65 -2.95 7.38 3.55
CA LYS A 65 -3.01 8.65 4.29
C LYS A 65 -2.50 9.82 3.45
N LEU A 66 -1.64 9.54 2.48
CA LEU A 66 -1.09 10.51 1.55
C LEU A 66 -1.87 10.43 0.24
N ASP A 67 -2.37 11.60 -0.19
CA ASP A 67 -2.98 11.78 -1.49
C ASP A 67 -1.88 11.91 -2.56
N VAL A 68 -2.24 11.69 -3.83
CA VAL A 68 -1.34 11.78 -4.98
C VAL A 68 -0.66 13.14 -5.05
N PHE A 69 -1.38 14.22 -4.73
CA PHE A 69 -0.82 15.57 -4.69
C PHE A 69 0.27 15.74 -3.61
N ASN A 70 0.08 15.11 -2.45
CA ASN A 70 1.06 15.19 -1.36
C ASN A 70 2.33 14.39 -1.70
N ILE A 71 2.17 13.26 -2.40
CA ILE A 71 3.30 12.47 -2.90
C ILE A 71 4.09 13.29 -3.91
N ALA A 72 3.44 13.88 -4.91
CA ALA A 72 4.11 14.73 -5.90
C ALA A 72 4.81 15.95 -5.26
N PHE A 73 4.24 16.52 -4.20
CA PHE A 73 4.88 17.57 -3.42
C PHE A 73 6.18 17.09 -2.76
N LEU A 74 6.17 15.92 -2.10
CA LEU A 74 7.36 15.33 -1.49
C LEU A 74 8.45 15.05 -2.52
N GLU A 75 8.07 14.48 -3.67
CA GLU A 75 9.00 14.22 -4.78
C GLU A 75 9.64 15.52 -5.27
N GLY A 76 8.83 16.58 -5.47
CA GLY A 76 9.33 17.89 -5.86
C GLY A 76 10.23 18.57 -4.82
N CYS A 77 10.07 18.27 -3.53
CA CYS A 77 10.97 18.74 -2.49
C CYS A 77 12.35 18.07 -2.59
N ILE A 78 12.37 16.76 -2.81
CA ILE A 78 13.60 15.96 -2.94
C ILE A 78 14.33 16.29 -4.25
N GLU A 79 13.60 16.51 -5.34
CA GLU A 79 14.20 16.92 -6.63
C GLU A 79 14.91 18.27 -6.53
N LYS A 80 14.41 19.19 -5.71
CA LYS A 80 15.03 20.50 -5.48
C LYS A 80 16.19 20.41 -4.48
N THR A 81 16.02 19.62 -3.42
CA THR A 81 16.97 19.49 -2.32
C THR A 81 17.04 18.02 -1.87
N PRO A 82 17.99 17.23 -2.40
CA PRO A 82 18.06 15.79 -2.15
C PRO A 82 18.56 15.43 -0.74
N ASP A 83 19.15 16.39 -0.02
CA ASP A 83 19.74 16.19 1.30
C ASP A 83 18.75 16.42 2.46
N LEU A 84 17.45 16.55 2.16
CA LEU A 84 16.41 16.74 3.18
C LEU A 84 16.23 15.50 4.06
N GLU A 85 16.14 15.72 5.36
CA GLU A 85 15.77 14.68 6.31
C GLU A 85 14.27 14.37 6.26
N LEU A 86 13.88 13.18 6.71
CA LEU A 86 12.45 12.80 6.78
C LEU A 86 11.66 13.69 7.74
N SER A 87 12.30 14.17 8.80
CA SER A 87 11.75 15.12 9.78
C SER A 87 11.42 16.47 9.11
N GLU A 88 12.31 16.95 8.23
CA GLU A 88 12.12 18.17 7.46
C GLU A 88 11.01 18.01 6.43
N LEU A 89 10.99 16.90 5.70
CA LEU A 89 9.91 16.58 4.76
C LEU A 89 8.55 16.49 5.47
N GLN A 90 8.51 15.93 6.67
CA GLN A 90 7.30 15.90 7.50
C GLN A 90 6.84 17.32 7.86
N GLN A 91 7.77 18.18 8.29
CA GLN A 91 7.46 19.56 8.63
C GLN A 91 6.98 20.35 7.41
N MET A 92 7.66 20.22 6.27
CA MET A 92 7.26 20.87 5.01
C MET A 92 5.86 20.43 4.57
N LEU A 93 5.53 19.16 4.73
CA LEU A 93 4.22 18.63 4.38
C LEU A 93 3.12 19.13 5.33
N TYR A 94 3.45 19.34 6.60
CA TYR A 94 2.55 20.00 7.54
C TYR A 94 2.35 21.49 7.18
N ASP A 95 3.43 22.20 6.91
CA ASP A 95 3.40 23.65 6.65
C ASP A 95 2.70 23.99 5.33
N ASN A 96 2.88 23.17 4.29
CA ASN A 96 2.32 23.44 2.95
C ASN A 96 1.00 22.71 2.68
N CYS A 97 0.79 21.52 3.24
CA CYS A 97 -0.38 20.69 2.97
C CYS A 97 -1.28 20.49 4.20
N GLY A 98 -0.90 20.99 5.39
CA GLY A 98 -1.68 20.87 6.63
C GLY A 98 -1.77 19.43 7.17
N LEU A 99 -0.89 18.54 6.70
CA LEU A 99 -0.97 17.11 6.99
C LEU A 99 0.22 16.65 7.83
N TRP A 100 -0.09 16.02 8.97
CA TRP A 100 0.93 15.40 9.82
C TRP A 100 0.93 13.89 9.63
N VAL A 101 1.96 13.37 8.98
CA VAL A 101 2.19 11.93 8.78
C VAL A 101 3.52 11.54 9.40
N CYS A 102 3.62 10.33 9.95
CA CYS A 102 4.90 9.88 10.51
C CYS A 102 5.95 9.69 9.41
N GLU A 103 7.22 9.92 9.75
CA GLU A 103 8.38 9.72 8.87
C GLU A 103 8.34 8.36 8.17
N LYS A 104 7.93 7.30 8.88
CA LYS A 104 7.83 5.96 8.29
C LYS A 104 6.82 5.85 7.14
N THR A 105 5.75 6.66 7.18
CA THR A 105 4.78 6.73 6.08
C THR A 105 5.40 7.44 4.89
N ILE A 106 6.11 8.55 5.11
CA ILE A 106 6.81 9.31 4.07
C ILE A 106 7.86 8.41 3.40
N GLU A 107 8.71 7.73 4.18
CA GLU A 107 9.73 6.80 3.69
C GLU A 107 9.13 5.69 2.81
N ASN A 108 8.01 5.09 3.24
CA ASN A 108 7.37 4.01 2.48
C ASN A 108 6.80 4.51 1.14
N GLU A 109 6.15 5.67 1.12
CA GLU A 109 5.60 6.24 -0.12
C GLU A 109 6.73 6.64 -1.08
N LEU A 110 7.78 7.29 -0.58
CA LEU A 110 8.96 7.64 -1.39
C LEU A 110 9.65 6.40 -1.97
N LYS A 111 9.76 5.33 -1.17
CA LYS A 111 10.30 4.05 -1.64
C LYS A 111 9.45 3.42 -2.73
N TRP A 112 8.13 3.56 -2.66
CA TRP A 112 7.22 3.13 -3.73
C TRP A 112 7.35 4.00 -4.99
N GLY A 113 7.68 5.28 -4.84
CA GLY A 113 8.05 6.19 -5.93
C GLY A 113 9.45 5.95 -6.52
N GLY A 114 10.23 5.01 -5.96
CA GLY A 114 11.57 4.65 -6.46
C GLY A 114 12.72 5.44 -5.82
N PHE A 115 12.44 6.26 -4.80
CA PHE A 115 13.47 6.96 -4.06
C PHE A 115 14.11 6.03 -3.02
N SER A 116 15.43 6.14 -2.88
CA SER A 116 16.19 5.39 -1.88
C SER A 116 17.09 6.34 -1.10
N GLN A 117 17.02 6.27 0.24
CA GLN A 117 17.94 7.02 1.08
C GLN A 117 19.30 6.33 1.10
N LYS A 118 20.38 7.10 0.92
CA LYS A 118 21.73 6.63 1.25
C LYS A 118 21.94 6.74 2.74
N HIS A 119 22.29 5.63 3.38
CA HIS A 119 22.74 5.64 4.75
C HIS A 119 24.20 6.09 4.79
N VAL A 120 24.45 7.37 5.03
CA VAL A 120 25.81 7.87 5.28
C VAL A 120 26.21 7.39 6.67
N MET A 121 27.02 6.33 6.75
CA MET A 121 27.68 5.99 8.01
C MET A 121 28.63 7.13 8.37
N HIS A 122 28.76 7.41 9.67
CA HIS A 122 29.61 8.47 10.21
C HIS A 122 30.92 8.64 9.43
N PRO A 123 31.38 9.88 9.19
CA PRO A 123 32.68 10.08 8.57
C PRO A 123 33.71 9.30 9.39
N ALA A 124 34.56 8.53 8.70
CA ALA A 124 35.71 7.92 9.35
C ALA A 124 36.47 9.02 10.10
N LEU A 125 36.84 8.79 11.37
CA LEU A 125 37.57 9.77 12.20
C LEU A 125 38.80 10.36 11.47
N GLU A 126 39.40 9.58 10.57
CA GLU A 126 40.53 9.96 9.72
C GLU A 126 40.24 11.10 8.70
N CYS A 127 38.96 11.38 8.40
CA CYS A 127 38.52 12.44 7.49
C CYS A 127 37.86 13.63 8.20
N ASN A 128 37.90 13.67 9.54
CA ASN A 128 37.37 14.81 10.29
C ASN A 128 38.34 16.00 10.22
N GLU A 129 38.02 17.00 9.40
CA GLU A 129 38.88 18.18 9.19
C GLU A 129 39.19 18.92 10.49
N GLU A 130 38.26 18.91 11.46
CA GLU A 130 38.47 19.50 12.79
C GLU A 130 39.56 18.78 13.59
N GLN A 131 39.58 17.44 13.59
CA GLN A 131 40.63 16.67 14.26
C GLN A 131 41.96 16.79 13.52
N ARG A 132 41.96 16.93 12.20
CA ARG A 132 43.18 17.16 11.40
C ARG A 132 43.86 18.49 11.75
N MET A 133 43.08 19.52 12.08
CA MET A 133 43.61 20.81 12.54
C MET A 133 44.19 20.75 13.96
N GLU A 134 43.61 19.94 14.85
CA GLU A 134 44.20 19.70 16.17
C GLU A 134 45.61 19.09 16.06
N TRP A 135 45.82 18.08 15.21
CA TRP A 135 47.15 17.47 15.00
C TRP A 135 48.22 18.43 14.45
N HIS A 136 47.83 19.39 13.60
CA HIS A 136 48.76 20.39 13.05
C HIS A 136 49.12 21.52 14.03
N THR A 137 48.35 21.69 15.11
CA THR A 137 48.59 22.74 16.12
C THR A 137 49.58 22.28 17.19
N TYR A 138 49.82 20.96 17.31
CA TYR A 138 50.72 20.35 18.30
C TYR A 138 52.06 19.84 17.73
N MET A 139 52.39 20.14 16.45
CA MET A 139 53.72 19.94 15.85
C MET A 139 54.41 21.27 15.59
#